data_AF-A0A7R7VHF0-F1
#
_entry.id   AF-A0A7R7VHF0-F1
#
_cell.length_a   1.000
_cell.length_b   1.000
_cell.length_c   1.000
_cell.angle_alpha   90.00
_cell.angle_beta   90.00
_cell.angle_gamma   90.00
#
_symmetry.space_group_name_H-M   'P 1'
#
loop_
_entity.id
_entity.type
_entity.pdbx_description
1 polymer ?
#
loop_
_entity_poly.entity_id
_entity_poly.type
_entity_poly.pdbx_seq_one_letter_code
_entity_poly.pdbx_strand_id
1 'polypeptide(L)'
;MDIFTEPSSHIHWYERMLPIGNGTIDTASVVNNHTYRTNAGKSTTHIINSMAGNIDSHSEFSSGKGLSNITAVLDKTHYGFNKMTFLYETTLKWDLVRGDD
;
A
#
# COMPACT_ATOMS: atom_id res chain seq x y z
N MET A 1 6.33 0.72 -20.23
CA MET A 1 4.99 0.69 -19.58
C MET A 1 5.17 1.16 -18.16
N ASP A 2 4.52 2.26 -17.77
CA ASP A 2 4.81 2.96 -16.51
C ASP A 2 4.06 2.36 -15.33
N ILE A 3 4.75 2.19 -14.21
CA ILE A 3 4.17 1.64 -12.98
C ILE A 3 3.80 2.81 -12.07
N PHE A 4 2.50 2.98 -11.82
CA PHE A 4 1.99 3.99 -10.91
C PHE A 4 1.72 3.32 -9.56
N THR A 5 2.53 3.67 -8.57
CA THR A 5 2.19 3.53 -7.15
C THR A 5 2.38 4.92 -6.57
N GLU A 6 1.39 5.46 -5.87
CA GLU A 6 1.53 6.74 -5.19
C GLU A 6 1.84 6.51 -3.70
N PRO A 7 3.10 6.71 -3.26
CA PRO A 7 3.43 6.71 -1.86
C PRO A 7 2.90 7.98 -1.20
N SER A 8 2.19 7.83 -0.08
CA SER A 8 1.74 8.96 0.75
C SER A 8 2.40 8.92 2.12
N SER A 9 2.79 10.10 2.61
CA SER A 9 3.34 10.29 3.95
C SER A 9 2.49 11.23 4.78
N HIS A 10 2.13 10.82 6.00
CA HIS A 10 1.48 11.61 7.06
C HIS A 10 0.95 10.67 8.17
N ILE A 11 0.51 9.47 7.77
CA ILE A 11 -0.06 8.46 8.65
C ILE A 11 1.00 7.40 8.96
N HIS A 12 1.30 7.20 10.23
CA HIS A 12 2.43 6.39 10.70
C HIS A 12 2.06 4.91 10.77
N TRP A 13 1.82 4.28 9.62
CA TRP A 13 1.65 2.83 9.47
C TRP A 13 2.03 2.38 8.06
N TYR A 14 2.02 1.06 7.83
CA TYR A 14 1.95 0.51 6.49
C TYR A 14 0.52 0.26 6.07
N GLU A 15 0.15 0.71 4.88
CA GLU A 15 -1.10 0.30 4.25
C GLU A 15 -0.90 0.07 2.76
N ARG A 16 -1.44 -1.04 2.27
CA ARG A 16 -1.60 -1.27 0.84
C ARG A 16 -3.08 -1.37 0.54
N MET A 17 -3.56 -0.51 -0.34
CA MET A 17 -4.95 -0.50 -0.78
C MET A 17 -5.13 -1.42 -2.00
N LEU A 18 -6.36 -1.85 -2.25
CA LEU A 18 -6.73 -2.48 -3.52
C LEU A 18 -6.57 -1.47 -4.68
N PRO A 19 -6.47 -1.92 -5.95
CA PRO A 19 -6.52 -1.02 -7.09
C PRO A 19 -7.82 -0.21 -7.09
N ILE A 20 -7.73 1.12 -7.04
CA ILE A 20 -8.90 2.01 -6.99
C ILE A 20 -8.83 3.00 -8.14
N GLY A 21 -9.99 3.27 -8.71
CA GLY A 21 -10.19 4.24 -9.78
C GLY A 21 -11.55 4.91 -9.64
N ASN A 22 -11.62 6.23 -9.72
CA ASN A 22 -12.90 6.97 -9.66
C ASN A 22 -13.78 6.59 -8.45
N GLY A 23 -13.15 6.33 -7.29
CA GLY A 23 -13.84 5.97 -6.04
C GLY A 23 -14.34 4.51 -5.95
N THR A 24 -14.06 3.66 -6.92
CA THR A 24 -14.45 2.24 -6.91
C THR A 24 -13.24 1.31 -6.97
N ILE A 25 -13.40 0.13 -6.36
CA ILE A 25 -12.37 -0.93 -6.42
C ILE A 25 -12.41 -1.55 -7.82
N ASP A 26 -11.27 -1.58 -8.50
CA ASP A 26 -11.09 -2.29 -9.76
C ASP A 26 -10.76 -3.77 -9.48
N THR A 27 -11.81 -4.54 -9.21
CA THR A 27 -11.69 -5.97 -8.90
C THR A 27 -11.14 -6.80 -10.04
N ALA A 28 -11.29 -6.34 -11.30
CA ALA A 28 -10.74 -7.03 -12.47
C ALA A 28 -9.21 -6.99 -12.52
N SER A 29 -8.61 -5.99 -11.88
CA SER A 29 -7.15 -5.86 -11.74
C SER A 29 -6.59 -6.67 -10.57
N VAL A 30 -7.43 -7.29 -9.74
CA VAL A 30 -7.01 -8.16 -8.64
C VAL A 30 -6.87 -9.59 -9.16
N VAL A 31 -5.63 -10.07 -9.30
CA VAL A 31 -5.35 -11.46 -9.70
C VAL A 31 -5.46 -12.39 -8.50
N ASN A 32 -4.89 -11.97 -7.37
CA ASN A 32 -5.00 -12.65 -6.07
C ASN A 32 -4.61 -11.68 -4.94
N ASN A 33 -4.55 -12.18 -3.70
CA ASN A 33 -4.23 -11.38 -2.51
C ASN A 33 -2.90 -10.61 -2.58
N HIS A 34 -1.94 -11.07 -3.38
CA HIS A 34 -0.59 -10.50 -3.45
C HIS A 34 -0.21 -9.96 -4.84
N THR A 35 -1.06 -10.16 -5.85
CA THR A 35 -0.76 -9.82 -7.24
C THR A 35 -1.85 -8.96 -7.85
N TYR A 36 -1.47 -7.79 -8.34
CA TYR A 36 -2.35 -6.84 -9.01
C TYR A 36 -1.82 -6.51 -10.40
N ARG A 37 -2.71 -6.36 -11.37
CA ARG A 37 -2.36 -5.86 -12.69
C ARG A 37 -2.50 -4.34 -12.74
N THR A 38 -1.55 -3.69 -13.40
CA THR A 38 -1.66 -2.27 -13.72
C THR A 38 -2.81 -2.06 -14.71
N ASN A 39 -3.65 -1.07 -14.45
CA ASN A 39 -4.71 -0.62 -15.36
C ASN A 39 -4.56 0.88 -15.60
N ALA A 40 -3.57 1.22 -16.40
CA ALA A 40 -3.09 2.59 -16.59
C ALA A 40 -4.24 3.54 -16.98
N GLY A 41 -4.34 4.68 -16.30
CA GLY A 41 -5.39 5.67 -16.51
C GLY A 41 -6.77 5.28 -15.96
N LYS A 42 -6.93 4.08 -15.38
CA LYS A 42 -8.19 3.64 -14.79
C LYS A 42 -8.09 3.46 -13.28
N SER A 43 -7.10 2.72 -12.80
CA SER A 43 -6.94 2.43 -11.39
C SER A 43 -5.47 2.30 -11.00
N THR A 44 -5.19 2.53 -9.72
CA THR A 44 -3.84 2.39 -9.17
C THR A 44 -3.89 1.79 -7.77
N THR A 45 -2.81 1.09 -7.40
CA THR A 45 -2.60 0.66 -6.02
C THR A 45 -1.92 1.79 -5.26
N HIS A 46 -2.58 2.24 -4.19
CA HIS A 46 -2.03 3.25 -3.28
C HIS A 46 -1.31 2.57 -2.12
N ILE A 47 -0.19 3.18 -1.69
CA ILE A 47 0.63 2.66 -0.60
C ILE A 47 0.88 3.80 0.40
N ILE A 48 0.59 3.54 1.67
CA ILE A 48 1.02 4.38 2.79
C ILE A 48 2.21 3.69 3.44
N ASN A 49 3.28 4.44 3.64
CA ASN A 49 4.55 3.88 4.10
C ASN A 49 5.34 4.73 5.09
N SER A 50 4.65 5.44 5.99
CA SER A 50 5.28 6.39 6.90
C SER A 50 5.53 5.85 8.31
N MET A 51 5.83 4.56 8.41
CA MET A 51 6.18 3.83 9.62
C MET A 51 7.71 3.71 9.82
N ALA A 52 8.46 4.78 9.57
CA ALA A 52 9.93 4.72 9.59
C ALA A 52 10.57 4.77 10.99
N GLY A 53 9.81 5.05 12.07
CA GLY A 53 10.35 5.14 13.43
C GLY A 53 10.44 6.55 14.02
N ASN A 54 9.51 7.45 13.69
CA ASN A 54 9.49 8.80 14.30
C ASN A 54 9.01 8.77 15.77
N ILE A 55 9.30 9.86 16.49
CA ILE A 55 9.00 9.99 17.93
C ILE A 55 7.50 9.98 18.26
N ASP A 56 6.65 10.34 17.30
CA ASP A 56 5.20 10.43 17.48
C ASP A 56 4.51 9.06 17.42
N SER A 57 5.27 7.96 17.28
CA SER A 57 4.76 6.58 17.23
C SER A 57 3.80 6.30 16.06
N HIS A 58 3.17 5.13 16.06
CA HIS A 58 2.18 4.74 15.06
C HIS A 58 0.87 5.52 15.19
N SER A 59 0.21 5.76 14.06
CA SER A 59 -1.08 6.44 14.05
C SER A 59 -2.21 5.51 14.49
N GLU A 60 -3.22 6.07 15.15
CA GLU A 60 -4.43 5.36 15.53
C GLU A 60 -5.63 5.74 14.67
N PHE A 61 -6.65 4.88 14.62
CA PHE A 61 -7.92 5.27 14.00
C PHE A 61 -8.58 6.34 14.87
N SER A 62 -9.21 7.33 14.25
CA SER A 62 -10.08 8.25 14.97
C SER A 62 -11.28 7.52 15.57
N SER A 63 -11.84 8.05 16.65
CA SER A 63 -12.96 7.43 17.36
C SER A 63 -14.12 7.09 16.41
N GLY A 64 -14.60 5.84 16.48
CA GLY A 64 -15.67 5.33 15.62
C GLY A 64 -15.27 5.02 14.17
N LYS A 65 -13.97 5.14 13.82
CA LYS A 65 -13.43 4.68 12.54
C LYS A 65 -12.70 3.34 12.69
N GLY A 66 -12.55 2.64 11.58
CA GLY A 66 -11.87 1.36 11.50
C GLY A 66 -11.37 1.09 10.09
N LEU A 67 -10.96 -0.16 9.86
CA LEU A 67 -10.44 -0.61 8.58
C LEU A 67 -11.45 -0.35 7.45
N SER A 68 -10.97 0.24 6.35
CA SER A 68 -11.79 0.45 5.16
C SER A 68 -11.84 -0.83 4.31
N ASN A 69 -12.94 -1.04 3.58
CA ASN A 69 -13.09 -2.19 2.68
C ASN A 69 -12.14 -2.15 1.48
N ILE A 70 -11.53 -1.00 1.22
CA ILE A 70 -10.53 -0.81 0.17
C ILE A 70 -9.12 -1.21 0.62
N THR A 71 -8.90 -1.44 1.91
CA THR A 71 -7.59 -1.78 2.48
C THR A 71 -7.31 -3.27 2.27
N ALA A 72 -6.21 -3.59 1.58
CA ALA A 72 -5.80 -4.98 1.35
C ALA A 72 -4.83 -5.49 2.44
N VAL A 73 -3.94 -4.62 2.94
CA VAL A 73 -3.02 -4.91 4.04
C VAL A 73 -2.88 -3.66 4.89
N LEU A 74 -2.87 -3.83 6.21
CA LEU A 74 -2.60 -2.78 7.18
C LEU A 74 -1.66 -3.34 8.26
N ASP A 75 -0.55 -2.66 8.51
CA ASP A 75 0.36 -2.93 9.63
C ASP A 75 0.59 -1.64 10.43
N LYS A 76 -0.05 -1.55 11.59
CA LYS A 76 0.02 -0.40 12.51
C LYS A 76 1.01 -0.60 13.66
N THR A 77 1.77 -1.68 13.66
CA THR A 77 2.54 -2.08 14.84
C THR A 77 4.04 -2.03 14.57
N HIS A 78 4.47 -2.38 13.37
CA HIS A 78 5.90 -2.49 13.08
C HIS A 78 6.40 -1.20 12.41
N TYR A 79 7.59 -0.77 12.82
CA TYR A 79 8.36 0.15 12.00
C TYR A 79 9.05 -0.62 10.87
N GLY A 80 9.44 0.09 9.82
CA GLY A 80 10.11 -0.53 8.70
C GLY A 80 10.32 0.40 7.53
N PHE A 81 10.65 -0.20 6.40
CA PHE A 81 10.83 0.48 5.13
C PHE A 81 10.35 -0.43 4.00
N ASN A 82 10.27 0.11 2.78
CA ASN A 82 9.85 -0.68 1.63
C ASN A 82 11.02 -0.98 0.72
N LYS A 83 10.96 -2.15 0.11
CA LYS A 83 11.86 -2.54 -0.97
C LYS A 83 11.05 -2.73 -2.24
N MET A 84 11.45 -2.00 -3.28
CA MET A 84 10.93 -2.16 -4.63
C MET A 84 11.95 -2.93 -5.46
N THR A 85 11.54 -4.05 -6.04
CA THR A 85 12.39 -4.87 -6.92
C THR A 85 11.75 -4.97 -8.29
N PHE A 86 12.42 -4.49 -9.33
CA PHE A 86 12.01 -4.71 -10.72
C PHE A 86 12.41 -6.12 -11.14
N LEU A 87 11.44 -6.98 -11.42
CA LEU A 87 11.69 -8.35 -11.87
C LEU A 87 11.86 -8.41 -13.39
N TYR A 88 11.00 -7.68 -14.10
CA TYR A 88 11.00 -7.52 -15.56
C TYR A 88 10.43 -6.13 -15.91
N GLU A 89 10.44 -5.76 -17.19
CA GLU A 89 9.87 -4.48 -17.66
C GLU A 89 8.39 -4.31 -17.24
N THR A 90 7.65 -5.40 -17.09
CA THR A 90 6.21 -5.41 -16.80
C THR A 90 5.87 -5.88 -15.39
N THR A 91 6.86 -6.11 -14.52
CA THR A 91 6.61 -6.67 -13.19
C THR A 91 7.58 -6.10 -12.17
N LEU A 92 7.02 -5.48 -11.13
CA LEU A 92 7.74 -5.18 -9.90
C LEU A 92 7.19 -6.01 -8.75
N LYS A 93 8.03 -6.18 -7.73
CA LYS A 93 7.67 -6.70 -6.42
C LYS A 93 7.83 -5.57 -5.41
N TRP A 94 6.81 -5.41 -4.56
CA TRP A 94 6.83 -4.50 -3.43
C TRP A 94 6.84 -5.32 -2.13
N ASP A 95 7.86 -5.09 -1.32
CA ASP A 95 8.03 -5.73 -0.02
C ASP A 95 7.99 -4.68 1.09
N LEU A 96 7.23 -4.96 2.16
CA LEU A 96 7.44 -4.33 3.47
C LEU A 96 8.56 -5.10 4.17
N VAL A 97 9.62 -4.40 4.56
CA VAL A 97 10.71 -4.93 5.39
C VAL A 97 10.55 -4.34 6.78
N ARG A 98 10.37 -5.19 7.80
CA ARG A 98 10.22 -4.69 9.17
C ARG A 98 11.60 -4.32 9.73
N GLY A 99 11.61 -3.38 10.65
CA GLY A 99 12.85 -2.95 11.32
C GLY A 99 13.39 -3.98 12.32
N ASP A 100 12.56 -4.93 12.73
CA ASP A 100 12.88 -6.03 13.66
C ASP A 100 13.13 -7.37 12.96
N ASP A 101 13.14 -7.40 11.61
CA ASP A 101 13.49 -8.56 10.79
C ASP A 101 15.01 -8.82 10.74
#